data_AF-A0A820A2F4-F1
#
_entry.id   AF-A0A820A2F4-F1
#
_cell.length_a   1.000
_cell.length_b   1.000
_cell.length_c   1.000
_cell.angle_alpha   90.00
_cell.angle_beta   90.00
_cell.angle_gamma   90.00
#
_symmetry.space_group_name_H-M   'P 1'
#
loop_
_entity.id
_entity.type
_entity.pdbx_description
1 polymer ?
#
loop_
_entity_poly.entity_id
_entity_poly.type
_entity_poly.pdbx_seq_one_letter_code
_entity_poly.pdbx_strand_id
1 'polypeptide(L)'
;MLRPELIVPPIVEKLFASIDNTNEPHRFTSIMTCLTRITRQLVRQTPGYSQGQTYVLPLIMSVLPGIDLNDFKKTLVTLEFLNTTFMLITCVDCSSAVHIRNDLTEVIVYFGFDKKLLSLLSF
;
A
#
# COMPACT_ATOMS: atom_id res chain seq x y z
N MET A 1 8.86 7.53 22.12
CA MET A 1 8.11 7.01 20.95
C MET A 1 8.93 7.27 19.70
N LEU A 2 9.03 6.31 18.78
CA LEU A 2 9.64 6.51 17.46
C LEU A 2 8.81 7.54 16.67
N ARG A 3 9.46 8.46 15.93
CA ARG A 3 8.80 9.48 15.09
C ARG A 3 8.67 8.95 13.66
N PRO A 4 7.55 8.30 13.28
CA PRO A 4 7.39 7.69 11.95
C PRO A 4 7.50 8.73 10.83
N GLU A 5 7.13 9.98 11.10
CA GLU A 5 7.22 11.14 10.20
C GLU A 5 8.62 11.37 9.61
N LEU A 6 9.67 11.01 10.36
CA LEU A 6 11.05 11.24 9.93
C LEU A 6 11.68 10.01 9.26
N ILE A 7 11.11 8.83 9.49
CA ILE A 7 11.71 7.55 9.09
C ILE A 7 10.95 6.94 7.90
N VAL A 8 9.63 7.06 7.89
CA VAL A 8 8.76 6.42 6.89
C VAL A 8 8.89 7.07 5.51
N PRO A 9 8.85 8.40 5.33
CA PRO A 9 8.92 9.00 3.99
C PRO A 9 10.20 8.64 3.20
N PRO A 10 11.42 8.76 3.77
CA PRO A 10 12.65 8.40 3.06
C PRO A 10 12.71 6.92 2.69
N ILE A 11 12.09 6.05 3.50
CA ILE A 11 11.99 4.62 3.21
C ILE A 11 11.03 4.41 2.03
N VAL A 12 9.84 5.00 2.07
CA VAL A 12 8.83 4.91 1.00
C VAL A 12 9.37 5.41 -0.34
N GLU A 13 10.06 6.55 -0.38
CA GLU A 13 10.67 7.08 -1.61
C GLU A 13 11.70 6.11 -2.22
N LYS A 14 12.59 5.56 -1.39
CA LYS A 14 13.58 4.57 -1.84
C LYS A 14 12.93 3.28 -2.32
N LEU A 15 11.81 2.88 -1.72
CA LEU A 15 11.06 1.69 -2.10
C LEU A 15 10.39 1.91 -3.46
N PHE A 16 9.72 3.04 -3.69
CA PHE A 16 9.15 3.38 -5.01
C PHE A 16 10.20 3.39 -6.11
N ALA A 17 11.31 4.10 -5.90
CA ALA A 17 12.42 4.15 -6.86
C ALA A 17 13.03 2.77 -7.17
N SER A 18 12.90 1.81 -6.25
CA SER A 18 13.43 0.46 -6.43
C SER A 18 12.41 -0.54 -6.98
N ILE A 19 11.10 -0.30 -6.82
CA ILE A 19 10.04 -1.09 -7.46
C ILE A 19 10.11 -0.91 -8.99
N ASP A 20 10.31 0.33 -9.44
CA ASP A 20 10.37 0.66 -10.87
C ASP A 20 11.62 0.12 -11.59
N ASN A 21 12.72 -0.13 -10.85
CA ASN A 21 14.01 -0.57 -11.40
C ASN A 21 14.26 -2.07 -11.14
N THR A 22 13.34 -2.91 -11.60
CA THR A 22 13.23 -4.34 -11.23
C THR A 22 14.17 -5.29 -11.98
N ASN A 23 15.44 -4.92 -12.19
CA ASN A 23 16.41 -5.79 -12.88
C ASN A 23 17.10 -6.82 -11.96
N GLU A 24 16.87 -6.79 -10.64
CA GLU A 24 17.50 -7.70 -9.67
C GLU A 24 16.46 -8.40 -8.76
N PRO A 25 16.28 -9.74 -8.87
CA PRO A 25 15.22 -10.48 -8.18
C PRO A 25 15.36 -10.52 -6.64
N HIS A 26 16.59 -10.44 -6.11
CA HIS A 26 16.86 -10.40 -4.67
C HIS A 26 16.43 -9.06 -4.05
N ARG A 27 16.55 -7.98 -4.81
CA ARG A 27 16.21 -6.63 -4.36
C ARG A 27 14.70 -6.48 -4.17
N PHE A 28 13.89 -7.01 -5.09
CA PHE A 28 12.43 -7.01 -4.98
C PHE A 28 11.96 -7.71 -3.70
N THR A 29 12.47 -8.91 -3.42
CA THR A 29 12.12 -9.68 -2.20
C THR A 29 12.41 -8.89 -0.92
N SER A 30 13.61 -8.32 -0.79
CA SER A 30 13.99 -7.53 0.40
C SER A 30 13.12 -6.29 0.60
N ILE A 31 12.75 -5.63 -0.49
CA ILE A 31 11.87 -4.45 -0.50
C ILE A 31 10.47 -4.85 -0.05
N MET A 32 9.91 -5.93 -0.58
CA MET A 32 8.57 -6.41 -0.20
C MET A 32 8.53 -6.79 1.28
N THR A 33 9.55 -7.50 1.79
CA THR A 33 9.65 -7.80 3.22
C THR A 33 9.76 -6.53 4.07
N CYS A 34 10.52 -5.53 3.62
CA CYS A 34 10.63 -4.23 4.31
C CYS A 34 9.27 -3.51 4.35
N LEU A 35 8.59 -3.44 3.22
CA LEU A 35 7.26 -2.86 3.07
C LEU A 35 6.27 -3.49 4.05
N THR A 36 6.17 -4.83 4.06
CA THR A 36 5.28 -5.57 4.97
C THR A 36 5.50 -5.20 6.44
N ARG A 37 6.75 -4.95 6.85
CA ARG A 37 7.07 -4.59 8.23
C ARG A 37 6.67 -3.15 8.59
N ILE A 38 6.71 -2.23 7.62
CA ILE A 38 6.33 -0.82 7.83
C ILE A 38 4.84 -0.55 7.56
N THR A 39 4.12 -1.47 6.91
CA THR A 39 2.70 -1.33 6.53
C THR A 39 1.83 -0.81 7.68
N ARG A 40 2.01 -1.32 8.90
CA ARG A 40 1.24 -0.88 10.07
C ARG A 40 1.43 0.60 10.41
N GLN A 41 2.63 1.14 10.19
CA GLN A 41 2.95 2.56 10.43
C GLN A 41 2.44 3.45 9.31
N LEU A 42 2.32 2.92 8.09
CA LEU A 42 1.70 3.61 6.95
C LEU A 42 0.18 3.72 7.10
N VAL A 43 -0.46 2.62 7.54
CA VAL A 43 -1.91 2.54 7.63
C VAL A 43 -2.48 3.25 8.86
N ARG A 44 -1.75 3.29 9.98
CA ARG A 44 -2.22 3.99 11.19
C ARG A 44 -2.07 5.49 11.07
N GLN A 45 -3.16 6.23 11.26
CA GLN A 45 -3.07 7.66 11.54
C GLN A 45 -2.39 7.86 12.89
N THR A 46 -1.23 8.52 12.88
CA THR A 46 -0.55 8.96 14.10
C THR A 46 -0.58 10.48 14.18
N PRO A 47 -0.71 11.08 15.39
CA PRO A 47 -0.64 12.52 15.54
C PRO A 47 0.70 13.04 14.99
N GLY A 48 0.64 13.86 13.94
CA GLY A 48 1.81 14.37 13.21
C GLY A 48 2.16 13.64 11.90
N TYR A 49 1.59 12.45 11.64
CA TYR A 49 1.78 11.69 10.40
C TYR A 49 0.44 11.24 9.78
N SER A 50 -0.36 12.17 9.30
CA SER A 50 -1.62 11.87 8.58
C SER A 50 -1.39 11.46 7.12
N GLN A 51 -0.25 11.83 6.54
CA GLN A 51 0.10 11.56 5.13
C GLN A 51 0.45 10.10 4.86
N GLY A 52 0.74 9.28 5.88
CA GLY A 52 1.13 7.88 5.69
C GLY A 52 0.12 7.05 4.88
N GLN A 53 -1.17 7.35 5.04
CA GLN A 53 -2.25 6.61 4.39
C GLN A 53 -2.34 6.87 2.88
N THR A 54 -1.90 8.05 2.41
CA THR A 54 -1.97 8.42 0.98
C THR A 54 -1.05 7.56 0.12
N TYR A 55 0.02 7.00 0.71
CA TYR A 55 0.95 6.11 0.01
C TYR A 55 0.45 4.68 -0.17
N VAL A 56 -0.54 4.24 0.61
CA VAL A 56 -0.92 2.82 0.66
C VAL A 56 -1.59 2.37 -0.64
N LEU A 57 -2.48 3.18 -1.23
CA LEU A 57 -3.12 2.84 -2.51
C LEU A 57 -2.11 2.82 -3.68
N PRO A 58 -1.25 3.84 -3.87
CA PRO A 58 -0.16 3.78 -4.84
C PRO A 58 0.76 2.57 -4.63
N LEU A 59 1.13 2.23 -3.40
CA LEU A 59 1.95 1.05 -3.11
C LEU A 59 1.27 -0.25 -3.55
N ILE A 60 -0.02 -0.44 -3.24
CA ILE A 60 -0.78 -1.61 -3.69
C ILE A 60 -0.74 -1.70 -5.23
N MET A 61 -1.01 -0.60 -5.93
CA MET A 61 -1.01 -0.59 -7.39
C MET A 61 0.37 -0.89 -7.98
N SER A 62 1.45 -0.34 -7.40
CA SER A 62 2.82 -0.54 -7.86
C SER A 62 3.33 -1.96 -7.67
N VAL A 63 2.83 -2.72 -6.68
CA VAL A 63 3.29 -4.09 -6.43
C VAL A 63 2.49 -5.16 -7.17
N LEU A 64 1.30 -4.83 -7.73
CA LEU A 64 0.49 -5.79 -8.51
C LEU A 64 1.25 -6.50 -9.65
N PRO A 65 2.14 -5.84 -10.41
CA PRO A 65 2.98 -6.50 -11.40
C PRO A 65 3.97 -7.53 -10.83
N GLY A 66 4.13 -7.57 -9.50
CA GLY A 66 4.89 -8.60 -8.79
C GLY A 66 4.20 -9.96 -8.72
N ILE A 67 2.89 -10.03 -9.01
CA ILE A 67 2.17 -11.29 -9.22
C ILE A 67 2.54 -11.80 -10.63
N ASP A 68 3.52 -12.69 -10.66
CA ASP A 68 4.11 -13.25 -11.87
C ASP A 68 4.01 -14.77 -11.85
N LEU A 69 3.30 -15.34 -12.83
CA LEU A 69 3.14 -16.79 -12.99
C LEU A 69 4.48 -17.52 -13.21
N ASN A 70 5.49 -16.81 -13.71
CA ASN A 70 6.81 -17.38 -13.98
C ASN A 70 7.75 -17.31 -12.78
N ASP A 71 7.46 -16.44 -11.80
CA ASP A 71 8.27 -16.28 -10.59
C ASP A 71 7.41 -16.45 -9.33
N PHE A 72 7.30 -17.70 -8.88
CA PHE A 72 6.55 -18.05 -7.68
C PHE A 72 7.06 -17.33 -6.42
N LYS A 73 8.38 -17.07 -6.32
CA LYS A 73 8.95 -16.40 -5.14
C LYS A 73 8.51 -14.95 -5.10
N LYS A 74 8.56 -14.25 -6.24
CA LYS A 74 8.07 -12.88 -6.41
C LYS A 74 6.57 -12.77 -6.11
N THR A 75 5.80 -13.73 -6.61
CA THR A 75 4.36 -13.83 -6.34
C THR A 75 4.08 -14.02 -4.86
N LEU A 76 4.77 -14.94 -4.18
CA LEU A 76 4.52 -15.24 -2.77
C LEU A 76 4.73 -14.02 -1.87
N VAL A 77 5.85 -13.30 -2.04
CA VAL A 77 6.15 -12.12 -1.22
C VAL A 77 5.23 -10.93 -1.54
N THR A 78 4.75 -10.86 -2.79
CA THR A 78 3.74 -9.86 -3.20
C THR A 78 2.40 -10.13 -2.53
N LEU A 79 1.94 -11.38 -2.54
CA LEU A 79 0.71 -11.78 -1.88
C LEU A 79 0.79 -11.62 -0.36
N GLU A 80 1.94 -11.91 0.27
CA GLU A 80 2.14 -11.70 1.70
C GLU A 80 1.99 -10.21 2.10
N PHE A 81 2.60 -9.31 1.33
CA PHE A 81 2.45 -7.87 1.53
C PHE A 81 1.00 -7.42 1.35
N LEU A 82 0.35 -7.85 0.26
CA LEU A 82 -1.05 -7.52 -0.02
C LEU A 82 -1.97 -8.00 1.09
N ASN A 83 -1.83 -9.26 1.51
CA ASN A 83 -2.61 -9.83 2.61
C ASN A 83 -2.43 -9.03 3.91
N THR A 84 -1.18 -8.72 4.28
CA THR A 84 -0.89 -7.91 5.47
C THR A 84 -1.53 -6.53 5.38
N THR A 85 -1.50 -5.91 4.20
CA THR A 85 -2.08 -4.59 3.97
C THR A 85 -3.60 -4.63 4.06
N PHE A 86 -4.25 -5.58 3.39
CA PHE A 86 -5.71 -5.76 3.42
C PHE A 86 -6.24 -6.12 4.82
N MET A 87 -5.47 -6.85 5.62
CA MET A 87 -5.82 -7.12 7.03
C MET A 87 -5.77 -5.88 7.93
N LEU A 88 -5.13 -4.80 7.49
CA LEU A 88 -4.96 -3.55 8.25
C LEU A 88 -5.88 -2.42 7.78
N ILE A 89 -6.46 -2.52 6.58
CA ILE A 89 -7.33 -1.50 6.00
C ILE A 89 -8.75 -2.03 5.81
N THR A 90 -9.73 -1.13 5.73
CA THR A 90 -11.09 -1.48 5.32
C THR A 90 -11.28 -1.10 3.86
N CYS A 91 -11.54 -2.08 3.01
CA CYS A 91 -11.83 -1.88 1.60
C CYS A 91 -13.30 -1.52 1.42
N VAL A 92 -13.62 -0.26 1.09
CA VAL A 92 -14.99 0.19 0.87
C VAL A 92 -15.04 1.03 -0.41
N ASP A 93 -16.03 0.78 -1.27
CA ASP A 93 -16.32 1.69 -2.38
C ASP A 93 -16.90 2.99 -1.82
N CYS A 94 -16.11 4.06 -1.89
CA CYS A 94 -16.52 5.39 -1.47
C CYS A 94 -16.58 6.37 -2.64
N SER A 95 -16.64 5.87 -3.88
CA SER A 95 -16.77 6.70 -5.08
C SER A 95 -17.98 7.64 -5.02
N SER A 96 -19.07 7.20 -4.38
CA SER A 96 -20.30 7.99 -4.19
C SER A 96 -20.27 8.90 -2.95
N ALA A 97 -19.27 8.77 -2.07
CA ALA A 97 -19.22 9.49 -0.79
C ALA A 97 -19.10 11.01 -0.99
N VAL A 98 -18.42 11.45 -2.06
CA VAL A 98 -18.28 12.88 -2.43
C VAL A 98 -19.61 13.56 -2.72
N HIS A 99 -20.63 12.80 -3.12
CA HIS A 99 -21.97 13.32 -3.40
C HIS A 99 -22.88 13.32 -2.16
N ILE A 100 -22.49 12.63 -1.08
CA ILE A 100 -23.33 12.38 0.09
C ILE A 100 -22.82 13.12 1.33
N ARG A 101 -21.50 13.32 1.44
CA ARG A 101 -20.84 13.86 2.65
C ARG A 101 -20.13 15.19 2.35
N ASN A 102 -20.40 16.18 3.19
CA ASN A 102 -19.76 17.51 3.14
C ASN A 102 -18.59 17.66 4.13
N ASP A 103 -18.30 16.64 4.94
CA ASP A 103 -17.27 16.62 5.98
C ASP A 103 -16.01 15.84 5.58
N LEU A 104 -15.83 15.61 4.28
CA LEU A 104 -14.67 14.91 3.74
C LEU A 104 -13.44 15.81 3.79
N THR A 105 -12.34 15.29 4.32
CA THR A 105 -11.01 15.92 4.18
C THR A 105 -10.22 15.15 3.11
N GLU A 106 -9.24 15.79 2.45
CA GLU A 106 -8.40 15.14 1.44
C GLU A 106 -7.71 13.85 1.93
N VAL A 107 -7.47 13.74 3.25
CA VAL A 107 -6.88 12.55 3.89
C VAL A 107 -7.92 11.46 4.18
N ILE A 108 -9.19 11.83 4.38
CA ILE A 108 -10.33 10.90 4.49
C ILE A 108 -10.77 10.42 3.10
N VAL A 109 -9.99 10.67 2.04
CA VAL A 109 -10.18 9.97 0.78
C VAL A 109 -9.79 8.51 1.02
N TYR A 110 -10.83 7.79 1.41
CA TYR A 110 -11.01 6.37 1.48
C TYR A 110 -10.07 5.62 0.55
N PHE A 111 -9.68 4.42 0.99
CA PHE A 111 -9.24 3.37 0.07
C PHE A 111 -10.37 3.02 -0.89
N GLY A 112 -10.68 3.96 -1.79
CA GLY A 112 -11.55 3.80 -2.93
C GLY A 112 -10.83 2.87 -3.87
N PHE A 113 -10.90 1.59 -3.53
CA PHE A 113 -10.55 0.55 -4.44
C PHE A 113 -11.54 0.65 -5.57
N ASP A 114 -11.03 1.07 -6.74
CA ASP A 114 -11.77 1.01 -7.99
C ASP A 114 -12.43 -0.37 -8.09
N LYS A 115 -13.62 -0.45 -8.69
CA LYS A 115 -14.38 -1.70 -8.86
C LYS A 115 -13.51 -2.83 -9.40
N LYS A 116 -12.48 -2.50 -10.19
CA LYS A 116 -11.47 -3.43 -10.68
C LYS A 116 -10.65 -4.10 -9.55
N LEU A 117 -10.19 -3.36 -8.54
CA LEU A 117 -9.46 -3.97 -7.42
C LEU A 117 -10.40 -4.71 -6.46
N LEU A 118 -11.61 -4.21 -6.25
CA LEU A 118 -12.62 -4.96 -5.49
C LEU A 118 -12.97 -6.29 -6.18
N SER A 119 -13.06 -6.31 -7.51
CA SER A 119 -13.31 -7.54 -8.28
C SER A 119 -12.18 -8.57 -8.17
N LEU A 120 -10.93 -8.12 -8.00
CA LEU A 120 -9.76 -8.99 -7.74
C LEU A 120 -9.77 -9.59 -6.33
N LEU A 121 -10.47 -8.98 -5.37
CA LEU A 121 -10.58 -9.46 -3.99
C LEU A 121 -11.85 -10.29 -3.73
N SER A 122 -12.78 -10.32 -4.69
CA SER A 122 -14.08 -10.98 -4.57
C SER A 122 -14.08 -12.44 -5.03
N PHE A 123 -12.95 -13.15 -4.90
CA PHE A 123 -12.90 -14.60 -5.16
C PHE A 123 -13.77 -15.39 -4.18
#